data_AF-A0A7V3PP98-F1
#
_entry.id   AF-A0A7V3PP98-F1
#
_cell.length_a   1.000
_cell.length_b   1.000
_cell.length_c   1.000
_cell.angle_alpha   90.00
_cell.angle_beta   90.00
_cell.angle_gamma   90.00
#
_symmetry.space_group_name_H-M   'P 1'
#
loop_
_entity.id
_entity.type
_entity.pdbx_description
1 polymer ?
#
loop_
_entity_poly.entity_id
_entity_poly.type
_entity_poly.pdbx_seq_one_letter_code
_entity_poly.pdbx_strand_id
1 'polypeptide(L)'
;MIFLHAQLAPPIEEAFDQDFKAAFIGVARQFAQHFADRGWTRTDLQCYLNNKHYYKDPRQGGRGTSWWCLDEPTCTDDFLALRFFAQLLAQAKATTSPARLLFRADVSRPQWQRDFLDGLTDLECVSGAFWAYRRRCLDMQRRWGVRFWHYGTANPVRESNLSALSWALRAYCEGADGILPWNVIGGEEALTQPTDTALLIPGERFGLDGPLVSLRVKAFRRAQQDVELLAAVSRKRGWRRLQAAEAVKQFVGLSGRTVQAFAEDAGRLAWQNLRPEEFQRLRLALYNALDE
;
A
#
# COMPACT_ATOMS: atom_id res chain seq x y z
N MET A 1 16.89 -28.00 -0.78
CA MET A 1 16.44 -27.56 0.57
C MET A 1 14.99 -27.08 0.55
N ILE A 2 14.63 -26.02 -0.20
CA ILE A 2 13.24 -25.50 -0.25
C ILE A 2 12.23 -26.53 -0.78
N PHE A 3 12.55 -27.22 -1.89
CA PHE A 3 11.66 -28.26 -2.44
C PHE A 3 11.40 -29.42 -1.47
N LEU A 4 12.45 -29.88 -0.78
CA LEU A 4 12.33 -30.94 0.23
C LEU A 4 11.49 -30.49 1.43
N HIS A 5 11.68 -29.23 1.87
CA HIS A 5 10.84 -28.65 2.91
C HIS A 5 9.37 -28.60 2.47
N ALA A 6 9.07 -28.12 1.27
CA ALA A 6 7.71 -28.06 0.76
C ALA A 6 7.01 -29.43 0.66
N GLN A 7 7.77 -30.52 0.48
CA GLN A 7 7.21 -31.88 0.44
C GLN A 7 6.99 -32.52 1.82
N LEU A 8 7.80 -32.14 2.81
CA LEU A 8 7.84 -32.81 4.11
C LEU A 8 7.27 -31.97 5.25
N ALA A 9 7.13 -30.65 5.05
CA ALA A 9 6.61 -29.77 6.06
C ALA A 9 5.14 -30.12 6.36
N PRO A 10 4.74 -30.17 7.64
CA PRO A 10 3.34 -30.26 7.98
C PRO A 10 2.61 -28.96 7.56
N PRO A 11 1.28 -28.95 7.56
CA PRO A 11 0.50 -27.71 7.44
C PRO A 11 1.01 -26.65 8.43
N ILE A 12 0.96 -25.37 8.05
CA ILE A 12 1.59 -24.31 8.86
C ILE A 12 1.02 -24.22 10.28
N GLU A 13 -0.26 -24.56 10.45
CA GLU A 13 -0.94 -24.62 11.74
C GLU A 13 -0.33 -25.64 12.69
N GLU A 14 0.31 -26.68 12.16
CA GLU A 14 1.01 -27.75 12.88
C GLU A 14 2.52 -27.55 12.91
N ALA A 15 3.07 -26.71 12.01
CA ALA A 15 4.50 -26.42 11.92
C ALA A 15 5.03 -25.58 13.10
N PHE A 16 4.16 -24.87 13.80
CA PHE A 16 4.50 -24.09 14.99
C PHE A 16 3.80 -24.66 16.23
N ASP A 17 4.55 -24.81 17.31
CA ASP A 17 4.02 -25.25 18.60
C ASP A 17 3.15 -24.17 19.27
N GLN A 18 2.54 -24.53 20.39
CA GLN A 18 1.68 -23.60 21.14
C GLN A 18 2.49 -22.47 21.80
N ASP A 19 3.74 -22.72 22.15
CA ASP A 19 4.61 -21.73 22.79
C ASP A 19 4.94 -20.60 21.81
N PHE A 20 5.25 -20.92 20.56
CA PHE A 20 5.44 -19.93 19.50
C PHE A 20 4.17 -19.08 19.29
N LYS A 21 3.00 -19.73 19.19
CA LYS A 21 1.72 -19.03 18.98
C LYS A 21 1.42 -18.10 20.14
N ALA A 22 1.60 -18.58 21.38
CA ALA A 22 1.42 -17.78 22.58
C ALA A 22 2.41 -16.60 22.65
N ALA A 23 3.67 -16.83 22.29
CA ALA A 23 4.70 -15.79 22.25
C ALA A 23 4.37 -14.71 21.22
N PHE A 24 3.97 -15.09 20.00
CA PHE A 24 3.56 -14.13 18.97
C PHE A 24 2.39 -13.25 19.44
N ILE A 25 1.33 -13.87 19.98
CA ILE A 25 0.17 -13.17 20.53
C ILE A 25 0.60 -12.25 21.68
N GLY A 26 1.45 -12.73 22.58
CA GLY A 26 1.98 -11.98 23.72
C GLY A 26 2.75 -10.72 23.29
N VAL A 27 3.65 -10.85 22.31
CA VAL A 27 4.40 -9.71 21.77
C VAL A 27 3.46 -8.71 21.09
N ALA A 28 2.51 -9.16 20.28
CA ALA A 28 1.53 -8.28 19.67
C ALA A 28 0.71 -7.49 20.71
N ARG A 29 0.34 -8.13 21.83
CA ARG A 29 -0.33 -7.48 22.96
C ARG A 29 0.58 -6.46 23.65
N GLN A 30 1.86 -6.78 23.86
CA GLN A 30 2.82 -5.85 24.46
C GLN A 30 3.00 -4.59 23.60
N PHE A 31 3.08 -4.74 22.26
CA PHE A 31 3.07 -3.60 21.35
C PHE A 31 1.79 -2.79 21.47
N ALA A 32 0.63 -3.44 21.46
CA ALA A 32 -0.67 -2.77 21.63
C ALA A 32 -0.72 -1.94 22.91
N GLN A 33 -0.29 -2.53 24.04
CA GLN A 33 -0.25 -1.88 25.33
C GLN A 33 0.72 -0.70 25.32
N HIS A 34 1.93 -0.88 24.79
CA HIS A 34 2.90 0.20 24.64
C HIS A 34 2.30 1.39 23.88
N PHE A 35 1.64 1.14 22.75
CA PHE A 35 1.03 2.19 21.96
C PHE A 35 -0.14 2.88 22.68
N ALA A 36 -0.93 2.13 23.45
CA ALA A 36 -1.98 2.68 24.30
C ALA A 36 -1.40 3.59 25.39
N ASP A 37 -0.35 3.13 26.10
CA ASP A 37 0.33 3.89 27.16
C ASP A 37 0.94 5.20 26.64
N ARG A 38 1.40 5.18 25.38
CA ARG A 38 1.89 6.37 24.66
C ARG A 38 0.77 7.30 24.16
N GLY A 39 -0.49 6.91 24.29
CA GLY A 39 -1.64 7.66 23.76
C GLY A 39 -1.78 7.61 22.24
N TRP A 40 -1.13 6.67 21.55
CA TRP A 40 -1.16 6.52 20.09
C TRP A 40 -2.41 5.78 19.60
N THR A 41 -3.57 6.29 19.97
CA THR A 41 -4.88 5.64 19.74
C THR A 41 -5.55 6.04 18.43
N ARG A 42 -4.97 7.02 17.72
CA ARG A 42 -5.47 7.55 16.44
C ARG A 42 -4.57 7.20 15.25
N THR A 43 -3.48 6.48 15.48
CA THR A 43 -2.52 6.06 14.46
C THR A 43 -2.78 4.59 14.13
N ASP A 44 -2.93 4.29 12.84
CA ASP A 44 -2.99 2.91 12.37
C ASP A 44 -1.61 2.26 12.44
N LEU A 45 -1.50 1.16 13.20
CA LEU A 45 -0.25 0.46 13.46
C LEU A 45 -0.28 -0.86 12.70
N GLN A 46 0.49 -0.93 11.61
CA GLN A 46 0.43 -2.03 10.65
C GLN A 46 1.40 -3.15 11.04
N CYS A 47 0.87 -4.33 11.30
CA CYS A 47 1.63 -5.57 11.26
C CYS A 47 1.75 -6.01 9.80
N TYR A 48 2.98 -6.06 9.30
CA TYR A 48 3.31 -6.38 7.92
C TYR A 48 4.48 -7.38 7.89
N LEU A 49 4.35 -8.41 7.07
CA LEU A 49 5.32 -9.50 6.96
C LEU A 49 6.01 -9.41 5.60
N ASN A 50 7.22 -8.87 5.57
CA ASN A 50 7.98 -8.63 4.32
C ASN A 50 8.91 -9.80 3.93
N ASN A 51 8.64 -11.02 4.41
CA ASN A 51 9.58 -12.12 4.23
C ASN A 51 9.34 -12.83 2.89
N LYS A 52 10.41 -13.08 2.14
CA LYS A 52 10.39 -13.85 0.89
C LYS A 52 11.28 -15.07 1.00
N HIS A 53 10.75 -16.25 0.64
CA HIS A 53 11.45 -17.52 0.78
C HIS A 53 12.76 -17.58 -0.03
N TYR A 54 12.80 -16.89 -1.18
CA TYR A 54 13.98 -16.89 -2.05
C TYR A 54 15.18 -16.13 -1.48
N TYR A 55 15.02 -15.29 -0.44
CA TYR A 55 16.16 -14.71 0.29
C TYR A 55 16.96 -15.76 1.07
N LYS A 56 16.48 -17.01 1.16
CA LYS A 56 17.27 -18.15 1.63
C LYS A 56 18.30 -18.64 0.62
N ASP A 57 18.20 -18.26 -0.66
CA ASP A 57 19.19 -18.63 -1.67
C ASP A 57 20.56 -18.02 -1.29
N PRO A 58 21.62 -18.84 -1.10
CA PRO A 58 22.96 -18.34 -0.83
C PRO A 58 23.46 -17.36 -1.90
N ARG A 59 22.98 -17.46 -3.15
CA ARG A 59 23.31 -16.51 -4.23
C ARG A 59 22.73 -15.12 -3.99
N GLN A 60 21.69 -15.01 -3.17
CA GLN A 60 21.08 -13.75 -2.72
C GLN A 60 21.53 -13.37 -1.29
N GLY A 61 22.58 -14.03 -0.78
CA GLY A 61 23.14 -13.79 0.55
C GLY A 61 22.58 -14.69 1.66
N GLY A 62 21.59 -15.54 1.39
CA GLY A 62 21.14 -16.60 2.32
C GLY A 62 20.58 -16.10 3.66
N ARG A 63 20.08 -14.86 3.73
CA ARG A 63 19.61 -14.20 4.97
C ARG A 63 18.12 -14.43 5.26
N GLY A 64 17.40 -15.12 4.37
CA GLY A 64 15.97 -15.37 4.51
C GLY A 64 15.64 -16.26 5.70
N THR A 65 14.68 -15.82 6.52
CA THR A 65 14.18 -16.60 7.67
C THR A 65 12.93 -17.41 7.34
N SER A 66 12.06 -16.91 6.45
CA SER A 66 10.77 -17.51 6.09
C SER A 66 10.86 -18.60 5.02
N TRP A 67 10.01 -19.61 5.12
CA TRP A 67 9.79 -20.63 4.10
C TRP A 67 8.71 -20.26 3.07
N TRP A 68 7.94 -19.21 3.36
CA TRP A 68 6.86 -18.69 2.50
C TRP A 68 7.20 -17.30 1.95
N CYS A 69 6.55 -16.95 0.84
CA CYS A 69 6.46 -15.58 0.34
C CYS A 69 5.32 -14.86 1.05
N LEU A 70 5.62 -14.24 2.18
CA LEU A 70 4.65 -13.45 2.96
C LEU A 70 4.44 -12.06 2.36
N ASP A 71 5.43 -11.58 1.60
CA ASP A 71 5.30 -10.43 0.71
C ASP A 71 5.01 -10.90 -0.71
N GLU A 72 3.90 -10.44 -1.31
CA GLU A 72 3.45 -10.82 -2.66
C GLU A 72 3.19 -12.33 -2.87
N PRO A 73 2.29 -12.95 -2.08
CA PRO A 73 2.03 -14.39 -2.11
C PRO A 73 1.76 -14.92 -3.54
N THR A 74 2.32 -16.09 -3.83
CA THR A 74 2.33 -16.68 -5.19
C THR A 74 1.63 -18.03 -5.27
N CYS A 75 1.45 -18.71 -4.15
CA CYS A 75 0.80 -20.02 -4.09
C CYS A 75 -0.14 -20.15 -2.88
N THR A 76 -0.89 -21.25 -2.84
CA THR A 76 -1.80 -21.56 -1.73
C THR A 76 -1.09 -21.53 -0.37
N ASP A 77 0.11 -22.10 -0.28
CA ASP A 77 0.83 -22.20 0.99
C ASP A 77 1.25 -20.81 1.51
N ASP A 78 1.60 -19.88 0.63
CA ASP A 78 1.88 -18.49 1.00
C ASP A 78 0.64 -17.81 1.60
N PHE A 79 -0.54 -18.03 1.00
CA PHE A 79 -1.81 -17.50 1.52
C PHE A 79 -2.24 -18.14 2.84
N LEU A 80 -2.04 -19.46 3.00
CA LEU A 80 -2.28 -20.16 4.27
C LEU A 80 -1.32 -19.65 5.35
N ALA A 81 -0.08 -19.35 4.99
CA ALA A 81 0.88 -18.77 5.92
C ALA A 81 0.47 -17.37 6.39
N LEU A 82 0.04 -16.51 5.46
CA LEU A 82 -0.52 -15.20 5.80
C LEU A 82 -1.76 -15.31 6.68
N ARG A 83 -2.67 -16.24 6.36
CA ARG A 83 -3.87 -16.52 7.16
C ARG A 83 -3.49 -16.88 8.60
N PHE A 84 -2.52 -17.78 8.78
CA PHE A 84 -2.06 -18.21 10.09
C PHE A 84 -1.60 -17.03 10.96
N PHE A 85 -0.71 -16.17 10.45
CA PHE A 85 -0.25 -15.00 11.19
C PHE A 85 -1.35 -13.96 11.42
N ALA A 86 -2.24 -13.76 10.45
CA ALA A 86 -3.39 -12.87 10.60
C ALA A 86 -4.33 -13.32 11.73
N GLN A 87 -4.58 -14.63 11.84
CA GLN A 87 -5.38 -15.21 12.92
C GLN A 87 -4.74 -15.02 14.30
N LEU A 88 -3.41 -15.18 14.41
CA LEU A 88 -2.70 -14.90 15.66
C LEU A 88 -2.80 -13.42 16.05
N LEU A 89 -2.63 -12.50 15.08
CA LEU A 89 -2.80 -11.08 15.36
C LEU A 89 -4.25 -10.75 15.75
N ALA A 90 -5.25 -11.36 15.12
CA ALA A 90 -6.65 -11.18 15.47
C ALA A 90 -6.95 -11.59 16.92
N GLN A 91 -6.33 -12.68 17.41
CA GLN A 91 -6.43 -13.08 18.83
C GLN A 91 -5.80 -12.07 19.78
N ALA A 92 -4.70 -11.41 19.39
CA ALA A 92 -4.14 -10.32 20.16
C ALA A 92 -5.10 -9.12 20.19
N LYS A 93 -5.60 -8.71 19.01
CA LYS A 93 -6.54 -7.57 18.82
C LYS A 93 -7.81 -7.70 19.68
N ALA A 94 -8.39 -8.89 19.76
CA ALA A 94 -9.65 -9.14 20.49
C ALA A 94 -9.59 -8.75 21.98
N THR A 95 -8.38 -8.68 22.54
CA THR A 95 -8.14 -8.40 23.96
C THR A 95 -7.49 -7.02 24.22
N THR A 96 -7.21 -6.26 23.16
CA THR A 96 -6.45 -4.99 23.28
C THR A 96 -7.32 -3.83 22.81
N SER A 97 -7.52 -2.85 23.68
CA SER A 97 -8.12 -1.55 23.39
C SER A 97 -7.35 -0.51 24.20
N PRO A 98 -7.03 0.70 23.69
CA PRO A 98 -7.55 1.36 22.48
C PRO A 98 -6.62 1.41 21.22
N ALA A 99 -5.48 0.71 21.19
CA ALA A 99 -4.55 0.81 20.06
C ALA A 99 -5.12 0.23 18.74
N ARG A 100 -4.90 0.92 17.62
CA ARG A 100 -5.39 0.52 16.28
C ARG A 100 -4.40 -0.38 15.55
N LEU A 101 -4.24 -1.61 16.02
CA LEU A 101 -3.42 -2.64 15.36
C LEU A 101 -4.13 -3.22 14.14
N LEU A 102 -3.47 -3.19 12.99
CA LEU A 102 -4.00 -3.62 11.71
C LEU A 102 -3.11 -4.69 11.07
N PHE A 103 -3.70 -5.71 10.47
CA PHE A 103 -2.99 -6.63 9.60
C PHE A 103 -2.94 -6.08 8.18
N ARG A 104 -1.74 -5.78 7.69
CA ARG A 104 -1.49 -5.38 6.31
C ARG A 104 -0.89 -6.54 5.53
N ALA A 105 -1.43 -6.79 4.34
CA ALA A 105 -0.85 -7.71 3.37
C ALA A 105 -0.54 -7.00 2.04
N ASP A 106 0.61 -7.28 1.46
CA ASP A 106 0.97 -6.80 0.12
C ASP A 106 0.66 -7.91 -0.87
N VAL A 107 -0.48 -7.79 -1.55
CA VAL A 107 -1.04 -8.85 -2.38
C VAL A 107 -1.04 -8.40 -3.84
N SER A 108 0.04 -8.71 -4.56
CA SER A 108 0.15 -8.43 -6.00
C SER A 108 -0.84 -9.22 -6.86
N ARG A 109 -1.47 -10.27 -6.30
CA ARG A 109 -2.35 -11.21 -7.00
C ARG A 109 -3.65 -11.48 -6.23
N PRO A 110 -4.52 -10.47 -6.04
CA PRO A 110 -5.77 -10.63 -5.29
C PRO A 110 -6.67 -11.72 -5.88
N GLN A 111 -6.56 -12.00 -7.19
CA GLN A 111 -7.28 -13.08 -7.86
C GLN A 111 -6.86 -14.50 -7.40
N TRP A 112 -5.68 -14.67 -6.79
CA TRP A 112 -5.21 -15.95 -6.26
C TRP A 112 -5.56 -16.15 -4.78
N GLN A 113 -5.92 -15.08 -4.07
CA GLN A 113 -6.24 -15.11 -2.63
C GLN A 113 -7.46 -15.94 -2.26
N ARG A 114 -8.40 -16.15 -3.21
CA ARG A 114 -9.67 -16.86 -2.98
C ARG A 114 -10.41 -16.35 -1.74
N ASP A 115 -10.61 -17.18 -0.73
CA ASP A 115 -11.27 -16.88 0.55
C ASP A 115 -10.30 -17.00 1.74
N PHE A 116 -9.00 -17.23 1.49
CA PHE A 116 -8.04 -17.54 2.54
C PHE A 116 -7.85 -16.41 3.56
N LEU A 117 -8.04 -15.15 3.17
CA LEU A 117 -7.87 -13.98 4.03
C LEU A 117 -9.18 -13.22 4.30
N ASP A 118 -10.33 -13.81 3.98
CA ASP A 118 -11.63 -13.17 4.18
C ASP A 118 -11.84 -12.76 5.66
N GLY A 119 -12.06 -11.47 5.90
CA GLY A 119 -12.23 -10.91 7.25
C GLY A 119 -10.96 -10.85 8.11
N LEU A 120 -9.78 -11.16 7.56
CA LEU A 120 -8.52 -11.23 8.30
C LEU A 120 -7.56 -10.06 8.00
N THR A 121 -7.65 -9.46 6.81
CA THR A 121 -6.85 -8.29 6.42
C THR A 121 -7.60 -6.99 6.69
N ASP A 122 -6.92 -5.99 7.26
CA ASP A 122 -7.46 -4.65 7.45
C ASP A 122 -7.05 -3.70 6.30
N LEU A 123 -5.90 -3.97 5.67
CA LEU A 123 -5.33 -3.20 4.56
C LEU A 123 -4.61 -4.13 3.58
N GLU A 124 -4.89 -3.97 2.29
CA GLU A 124 -4.15 -4.62 1.21
C GLU A 124 -3.51 -3.61 0.27
N CYS A 125 -2.22 -3.78 0.01
CA CYS A 125 -1.49 -3.04 -1.02
C CYS A 125 -1.47 -3.84 -2.31
N VAL A 126 -1.96 -3.26 -3.41
CA VAL A 126 -2.12 -3.95 -4.70
C VAL A 126 -1.70 -3.02 -5.84
N SER A 127 -0.88 -3.52 -6.76
CA SER A 127 -0.45 -2.76 -7.96
C SER A 127 -1.46 -2.88 -9.11
N GLY A 128 -1.02 -3.13 -10.34
CA GLY A 128 -1.86 -3.16 -11.54
C GLY A 128 -3.03 -4.14 -11.47
N ALA A 129 -2.92 -5.22 -10.68
CA ALA A 129 -3.99 -6.17 -10.45
C ALA A 129 -5.23 -5.53 -9.80
N PHE A 130 -5.07 -4.43 -9.07
CA PHE A 130 -6.20 -3.66 -8.53
C PHE A 130 -7.10 -3.14 -9.65
N TRP A 131 -6.54 -2.75 -10.79
CA TRP A 131 -7.34 -2.29 -11.94
C TRP A 131 -8.05 -3.46 -12.62
N ALA A 132 -7.31 -4.54 -12.90
CA ALA A 132 -7.83 -5.70 -13.62
C ALA A 132 -8.90 -6.46 -12.83
N TYR A 133 -8.72 -6.55 -11.51
CA TYR A 133 -9.61 -7.28 -10.61
C TYR A 133 -10.36 -6.35 -9.65
N ARG A 134 -10.57 -5.10 -10.08
CA ARG A 134 -11.20 -4.05 -9.27
C ARG A 134 -12.48 -4.50 -8.58
N ARG A 135 -13.39 -5.14 -9.31
CA ARG A 135 -14.68 -5.61 -8.77
C ARG A 135 -14.48 -6.47 -7.52
N ARG A 136 -13.50 -7.37 -7.55
CA ARG A 136 -13.15 -8.26 -6.44
C ARG A 136 -12.64 -7.48 -5.24
N CYS A 137 -11.71 -6.56 -5.44
CA CYS A 137 -11.23 -5.67 -4.38
C CYS A 137 -12.39 -4.88 -3.75
N LEU A 138 -13.26 -4.27 -4.56
CA LEU A 138 -14.42 -3.53 -4.04
C LEU A 138 -15.44 -4.43 -3.32
N ASP A 139 -15.59 -5.69 -3.74
CA ASP A 139 -16.42 -6.68 -3.03
C ASP A 139 -15.83 -6.97 -1.64
N MET A 140 -14.51 -7.11 -1.53
CA MET A 140 -13.82 -7.28 -0.24
C MET A 140 -13.97 -6.05 0.65
N GLN A 141 -13.85 -4.83 0.12
CA GLN A 141 -14.13 -3.61 0.88
C GLN A 141 -15.56 -3.63 1.44
N ARG A 142 -16.55 -4.01 0.62
CA ARG A 142 -17.97 -4.02 1.03
C ARG A 142 -18.28 -5.10 2.06
N ARG A 143 -17.73 -6.30 1.90
CA ARG A 143 -18.04 -7.46 2.75
C ARG A 143 -17.27 -7.43 4.07
N TRP A 144 -16.00 -7.04 3.99
CA TRP A 144 -15.04 -7.24 5.07
C TRP A 144 -14.39 -5.96 5.56
N GLY A 145 -14.67 -4.81 4.92
CA GLY A 145 -14.09 -3.53 5.34
C GLY A 145 -12.59 -3.37 5.03
N VAL A 146 -12.01 -4.26 4.21
CA VAL A 146 -10.61 -4.18 3.78
C VAL A 146 -10.37 -2.82 3.15
N ARG A 147 -9.30 -2.12 3.52
CA ARG A 147 -8.85 -0.93 2.80
C ARG A 147 -7.88 -1.32 1.69
N PHE A 148 -7.90 -0.60 0.58
CA PHE A 148 -6.93 -0.85 -0.50
C PHE A 148 -6.04 0.35 -0.74
N TRP A 149 -4.73 0.13 -0.76
CA TRP A 149 -3.78 1.11 -1.27
C TRP A 149 -3.28 0.66 -2.64
N HIS A 150 -3.31 1.58 -3.61
CA HIS A 150 -2.69 1.30 -4.90
C HIS A 150 -1.17 1.43 -4.79
N TYR A 151 -0.46 0.35 -5.06
CA TYR A 151 0.99 0.25 -4.97
C TYR A 151 1.66 0.53 -6.31
N GLY A 152 2.80 1.21 -6.29
CA GLY A 152 3.61 1.45 -7.48
C GLY A 152 4.81 2.33 -7.20
N THR A 153 5.49 2.78 -8.24
CA THR A 153 6.66 3.67 -8.19
C THR A 153 6.25 5.08 -8.58
N ALA A 154 6.90 6.08 -7.98
CA ALA A 154 6.75 7.48 -8.38
C ALA A 154 7.14 7.68 -9.86
N ASN A 155 6.75 8.83 -10.44
CA ASN A 155 7.20 9.17 -11.78
C ASN A 155 8.73 9.33 -11.83
N PRO A 156 9.35 8.99 -12.97
CA PRO A 156 10.75 9.25 -13.19
C PRO A 156 11.13 10.70 -12.97
N VAL A 157 12.38 10.94 -12.56
CA VAL A 157 12.89 12.29 -12.30
C VAL A 157 12.71 13.23 -13.51
N ARG A 158 12.76 12.68 -14.72
CA ARG A 158 12.65 13.41 -15.99
C ARG A 158 11.21 13.61 -16.48
N GLU A 159 10.23 13.02 -15.81
CA GLU A 159 8.83 13.08 -16.21
C GLU A 159 8.03 14.08 -15.36
N SER A 160 6.86 14.47 -15.88
CA SER A 160 6.00 15.44 -15.22
C SER A 160 5.47 14.94 -13.88
N ASN A 161 5.52 15.81 -12.88
CA ASN A 161 4.94 15.60 -11.55
C ASN A 161 3.40 15.58 -11.55
N LEU A 162 2.74 15.95 -12.65
CA LEU A 162 1.30 15.72 -12.81
C LEU A 162 0.92 14.24 -12.72
N SER A 163 1.90 13.34 -12.91
CA SER A 163 1.73 11.91 -12.71
C SER A 163 1.28 11.55 -11.28
N ALA A 164 1.80 12.24 -10.26
CA ALA A 164 1.39 12.01 -8.87
C ALA A 164 -0.08 12.41 -8.64
N LEU A 165 -0.51 13.54 -9.22
CA LEU A 165 -1.89 14.01 -9.16
C LEU A 165 -2.83 13.02 -9.86
N SER A 166 -2.47 12.59 -11.07
CA SER A 166 -3.23 11.63 -11.86
C SER A 166 -3.33 10.28 -11.16
N TRP A 167 -2.25 9.83 -10.52
CA TRP A 167 -2.22 8.57 -9.78
C TRP A 167 -3.17 8.63 -8.58
N ALA A 168 -3.06 9.65 -7.72
CA ALA A 168 -3.93 9.76 -6.55
C ALA A 168 -5.41 9.89 -6.93
N LEU A 169 -5.73 10.73 -7.93
CA LEU A 169 -7.10 10.90 -8.41
C LEU A 169 -7.64 9.60 -9.01
N ARG A 170 -6.87 8.91 -9.85
CA ARG A 170 -7.29 7.62 -10.40
C ARG A 170 -7.52 6.59 -9.29
N ALA A 171 -6.56 6.41 -8.40
CA ALA A 171 -6.67 5.47 -7.29
C ALA A 171 -7.94 5.73 -6.48
N TYR A 172 -8.18 7.00 -6.11
CA TYR A 172 -9.40 7.40 -5.42
C TYR A 172 -10.67 7.10 -6.23
N CYS A 173 -10.74 7.52 -7.50
CA CYS A 173 -11.90 7.33 -8.37
C CYS A 173 -12.22 5.83 -8.59
N GLU A 174 -11.19 5.01 -8.65
CA GLU A 174 -11.30 3.57 -8.79
C GLU A 174 -11.54 2.85 -7.45
N GLY A 175 -11.63 3.57 -6.33
CA GLY A 175 -12.07 3.03 -5.05
C GLY A 175 -10.96 2.61 -4.09
N ALA A 176 -9.68 2.89 -4.41
CA ALA A 176 -8.61 2.78 -3.42
C ALA A 176 -8.77 3.87 -2.34
N ASP A 177 -8.26 3.57 -1.16
CA ASP A 177 -8.25 4.42 0.03
C ASP A 177 -6.91 5.15 0.21
N GLY A 178 -5.91 4.83 -0.62
CA GLY A 178 -4.60 5.46 -0.61
C GLY A 178 -3.72 5.00 -1.76
N ILE A 179 -2.51 5.55 -1.81
CA ILE A 179 -1.44 5.14 -2.71
C ILE A 179 -0.17 4.89 -1.91
N LEU A 180 0.67 3.97 -2.38
CA LEU A 180 1.94 3.62 -1.76
C LEU A 180 3.07 3.68 -2.80
N PRO A 181 3.88 4.77 -2.83
CA PRO A 181 5.06 4.84 -3.68
C PRO A 181 6.22 4.02 -3.11
N TRP A 182 6.76 3.13 -3.93
CA TRP A 182 7.95 2.32 -3.67
C TRP A 182 9.14 2.76 -4.49
N ASN A 183 10.37 2.64 -4.01
CA ASN A 183 10.82 3.02 -2.67
C ASN A 183 10.97 4.57 -2.68
N VAL A 184 11.15 5.22 -1.52
CA VAL A 184 11.20 6.70 -1.44
C VAL A 184 12.44 7.27 -0.79
N ILE A 185 13.26 6.46 -0.12
CA ILE A 185 14.50 6.92 0.53
C ILE A 185 15.68 6.60 -0.40
N GLY A 186 16.41 7.63 -0.83
CA GLY A 186 17.65 7.50 -1.60
C GLY A 186 18.89 7.80 -0.76
N GLY A 187 20.07 7.52 -1.32
CA GLY A 187 21.36 7.98 -0.78
C GLY A 187 21.85 9.26 -1.46
N GLU A 188 23.07 9.70 -1.12
CA GLU A 188 23.69 10.91 -1.68
C GLU A 188 23.85 10.86 -3.21
N GLU A 189 23.94 9.67 -3.80
CA GLU A 189 24.03 9.48 -5.25
C GLU A 189 22.82 10.09 -6.00
N ALA A 190 21.67 10.17 -5.35
CA ALA A 190 20.46 10.79 -5.92
C ALA A 190 20.58 12.31 -6.11
N LEU A 191 21.62 12.96 -5.54
CA LEU A 191 21.90 14.38 -5.77
C LEU A 191 22.58 14.64 -7.12
N THR A 192 23.23 13.63 -7.70
CA THR A 192 24.00 13.78 -8.94
C THR A 192 23.50 12.86 -10.05
N GLN A 193 22.67 11.87 -9.73
CA GLN A 193 22.12 10.91 -10.68
C GLN A 193 20.59 10.82 -10.59
N PRO A 194 19.89 10.61 -11.72
CA PRO A 194 18.46 10.36 -11.69
C PRO A 194 18.14 9.06 -10.95
N THR A 195 17.59 9.17 -9.75
CA THR A 195 17.14 8.03 -8.94
C THR A 195 15.63 8.11 -8.71
N ASP A 196 14.89 7.33 -9.48
CA ASP A 196 13.42 7.40 -9.52
C ASP A 196 12.79 7.01 -8.18
N THR A 197 13.43 6.12 -7.41
CA THR A 197 13.03 5.68 -6.06
C THR A 197 13.53 6.58 -4.92
N ALA A 198 14.14 7.73 -5.23
CA ALA A 198 14.64 8.67 -4.22
C ALA A 198 13.76 9.92 -4.16
N LEU A 199 12.70 9.89 -3.34
CA LEU A 199 11.87 11.07 -3.08
C LEU A 199 12.41 11.93 -1.94
N LEU A 200 13.06 11.29 -0.97
CA LEU A 200 13.75 11.84 0.18
C LEU A 200 15.24 11.49 0.06
N ILE A 201 16.12 12.48 0.24
CA ILE A 201 17.56 12.35 0.03
C ILE A 201 18.28 12.94 1.25
N PRO A 202 19.45 12.43 1.67
CA PRO A 202 20.23 13.02 2.75
C PRO A 202 20.54 14.51 2.50
N GLY A 203 20.42 15.34 3.54
CA GLY A 203 20.58 16.79 3.48
C GLY A 203 21.96 17.29 3.92
N GLU A 204 22.81 16.39 4.41
CA GLU A 204 24.09 16.65 5.07
C GLU A 204 25.05 17.45 4.19
N ARG A 205 25.07 17.15 2.88
CA ARG A 205 25.86 17.90 1.89
C ARG A 205 25.53 19.40 1.82
N PHE A 206 24.33 19.77 2.25
CA PHE A 206 23.85 21.16 2.30
C PHE A 206 23.82 21.74 3.71
N GLY A 207 24.39 21.05 4.70
CA GLY A 207 24.39 21.47 6.10
C GLY A 207 23.01 21.34 6.79
N LEU A 208 22.14 20.46 6.27
CA LEU A 208 20.83 20.20 6.87
C LEU A 208 20.89 18.95 7.77
N ASP A 209 20.39 19.06 9.00
CA ASP A 209 20.15 17.92 9.89
C ASP A 209 18.81 17.26 9.54
N GLY A 210 18.85 16.33 8.58
CA GLY A 210 17.69 15.58 8.10
C GLY A 210 17.52 15.58 6.56
N PRO A 211 16.41 15.02 6.06
CA PRO A 211 16.26 14.76 4.63
C PRO A 211 15.90 16.03 3.82
N LEU A 212 16.51 16.16 2.64
CA LEU A 212 16.04 17.00 1.55
C LEU A 212 14.85 16.33 0.84
N VAL A 213 13.79 17.12 0.62
CA VAL A 213 12.53 16.66 0.03
C VAL A 213 12.44 17.07 -1.44
N SER A 214 12.25 16.11 -2.35
CA SER A 214 12.10 16.40 -3.78
C SER A 214 10.79 17.10 -4.13
N LEU A 215 10.76 17.81 -5.28
CA LEU A 215 9.53 18.39 -5.84
C LEU A 215 8.43 17.34 -6.07
N ARG A 216 8.80 16.08 -6.29
CA ARG A 216 7.87 14.94 -6.42
C ARG A 216 7.06 14.71 -5.15
N VAL A 217 7.66 14.85 -3.96
CA VAL A 217 6.91 14.78 -2.68
C VAL A 217 5.92 15.92 -2.54
N LYS A 218 6.29 17.14 -2.97
CA LYS A 218 5.35 18.28 -2.99
C LYS A 218 4.18 18.01 -3.94
N ALA A 219 4.43 17.33 -5.06
CA ALA A 219 3.38 16.89 -5.97
C ALA A 219 2.46 15.82 -5.34
N PHE A 220 3.01 14.84 -4.61
CA PHE A 220 2.19 13.88 -3.85
C PHE A 220 1.36 14.54 -2.76
N ARG A 221 1.92 15.49 -2.01
CA ARG A 221 1.15 16.28 -1.05
C ARG A 221 0.02 17.02 -1.75
N ARG A 222 0.28 17.62 -2.91
CA ARG A 222 -0.75 18.31 -3.65
C ARG A 222 -1.83 17.36 -4.18
N ALA A 223 -1.43 16.18 -4.66
CA ALA A 223 -2.34 15.13 -5.09
C ALA A 223 -3.28 14.70 -3.94
N GLN A 224 -2.73 14.52 -2.73
CA GLN A 224 -3.50 14.23 -1.52
C GLN A 224 -4.49 15.36 -1.20
N GLN A 225 -4.07 16.62 -1.28
CA GLN A 225 -4.96 17.77 -1.06
C GLN A 225 -6.11 17.83 -2.08
N ASP A 226 -5.84 17.54 -3.36
CA ASP A 226 -6.86 17.54 -4.42
C ASP A 226 -7.88 16.40 -4.20
N VAL A 227 -7.44 15.23 -3.71
CA VAL A 227 -8.32 14.13 -3.31
C VAL A 227 -9.15 14.48 -2.07
N GLU A 228 -8.55 15.12 -1.06
CA GLU A 228 -9.29 15.55 0.14
C GLU A 228 -10.34 16.62 -0.17
N LEU A 229 -10.04 17.53 -1.10
CA LEU A 229 -11.00 18.52 -1.60
C LEU A 229 -12.19 17.82 -2.25
N LEU A 230 -11.94 16.85 -3.15
CA LEU A 230 -12.98 16.04 -3.77
C LEU A 230 -13.80 15.26 -2.72
N ALA A 231 -13.15 14.70 -1.70
CA ALA A 231 -13.81 13.99 -0.62
C ALA A 231 -14.71 14.93 0.21
N ALA A 232 -14.27 16.16 0.48
CA ALA A 232 -15.05 17.17 1.17
C ALA A 232 -16.30 17.58 0.36
N VAL A 233 -16.15 17.86 -0.94
CA VAL A 233 -17.28 18.12 -1.85
C VAL A 233 -18.24 16.95 -1.85
N SER A 234 -17.71 15.74 -1.98
CA SER A 234 -18.53 14.52 -2.02
C SER A 234 -19.36 14.36 -0.75
N ARG A 235 -18.79 14.63 0.43
CA ARG A 235 -19.53 14.64 1.69
C ARG A 235 -20.61 15.72 1.71
N LYS A 236 -20.30 16.96 1.31
CA LYS A 236 -21.26 18.07 1.27
C LYS A 236 -22.45 17.77 0.34
N ARG A 237 -22.17 17.19 -0.83
CA ARG A 237 -23.17 16.88 -1.88
C ARG A 237 -23.83 15.51 -1.73
N GLY A 238 -23.43 14.70 -0.74
CA GLY A 238 -23.91 13.31 -0.57
C GLY A 238 -23.50 12.36 -1.70
N TRP A 239 -22.42 12.65 -2.42
CA TRP A 239 -21.94 11.84 -3.53
C TRP A 239 -21.30 10.54 -3.05
N ARG A 240 -21.65 9.45 -3.73
CA ARG A 240 -20.92 8.19 -3.67
C ARG A 240 -19.63 8.30 -4.48
N ARG A 241 -18.66 7.42 -4.20
CA ARG A 241 -17.35 7.42 -4.89
C ARG A 241 -17.47 7.37 -6.42
N LEU A 242 -18.44 6.61 -6.95
CA LEU A 242 -18.68 6.54 -8.40
C LEU A 242 -19.14 7.87 -9.01
N GLN A 243 -19.95 8.65 -8.28
CA GLN A 243 -20.39 9.98 -8.73
C GLN A 243 -19.24 10.98 -8.68
N ALA A 244 -18.42 10.93 -7.62
CA ALA A 244 -17.20 11.72 -7.54
C ALA A 244 -16.23 11.40 -8.70
N ALA A 245 -16.08 10.12 -9.04
CA ALA A 245 -15.27 9.69 -10.18
C ALA A 245 -15.81 10.22 -11.51
N GLU A 246 -17.13 10.21 -11.71
CA GLU A 246 -17.74 10.73 -12.92
C GLU A 246 -17.57 12.26 -13.05
N ALA A 247 -17.66 12.99 -11.93
CA ALA A 247 -17.37 14.42 -11.92
C ALA A 247 -15.92 14.70 -12.33
N VAL A 248 -14.94 13.94 -11.82
CA VAL A 248 -13.51 14.12 -12.16
C VAL A 248 -13.24 13.87 -13.66
N LYS A 249 -13.88 12.85 -14.25
CA LYS A 249 -13.69 12.49 -15.68
C LYS A 249 -14.07 13.60 -16.64
N GLN A 250 -14.93 14.54 -16.24
CA GLN A 250 -15.29 15.70 -17.07
C GLN A 250 -14.13 16.69 -17.25
N PHE A 251 -13.12 16.63 -16.37
CA PHE A 251 -12.01 17.57 -16.37
C PHE A 251 -10.66 16.94 -16.75
N VAL A 252 -10.38 15.74 -16.24
CA VAL A 252 -9.06 15.10 -16.34
C VAL A 252 -9.18 13.71 -16.94
N GLY A 253 -8.38 13.44 -17.99
CA GLY A 253 -8.25 12.11 -18.56
C GLY A 253 -7.38 11.19 -17.68
N LEU A 254 -7.99 10.23 -16.99
CA LEU A 254 -7.31 9.31 -16.06
C LEU A 254 -6.91 7.95 -16.68
N SER A 255 -6.81 7.88 -18.01
CA SER A 255 -6.52 6.66 -18.79
C SER A 255 -5.03 6.29 -18.84
N GLY A 256 -4.38 6.16 -17.67
CA GLY A 256 -2.97 5.73 -17.60
C GLY A 256 -2.78 4.22 -17.87
N ARG A 257 -1.57 3.80 -18.24
CA ARG A 257 -1.19 2.38 -18.31
C ARG A 257 -0.18 2.02 -17.23
N THR A 258 -0.31 0.84 -16.63
CA THR A 258 0.74 0.28 -15.78
C THR A 258 1.90 -0.16 -16.67
N VAL A 259 3.11 0.26 -16.31
CA VAL A 259 4.36 -0.13 -16.95
C VAL A 259 5.22 -0.80 -15.90
N GLN A 260 5.68 -2.02 -16.18
CA GLN A 260 6.54 -2.84 -15.33
C GLN A 260 7.67 -3.42 -16.19
N ALA A 261 8.88 -3.50 -15.65
CA ALA A 261 10.02 -4.13 -16.29
C ALA A 261 10.00 -5.66 -16.16
N PHE A 262 9.49 -6.18 -15.03
CA PHE A 262 9.38 -7.60 -14.72
C PHE A 262 8.27 -7.85 -13.67
N ALA A 263 7.98 -9.11 -13.36
CA ALA A 263 6.80 -9.49 -12.56
C ALA A 263 6.78 -8.96 -11.11
N GLU A 264 7.96 -8.73 -10.52
CA GLU A 264 8.13 -8.19 -9.16
C GLU A 264 8.47 -6.69 -9.15
N ASP A 265 8.46 -6.04 -10.33
CA ASP A 265 8.58 -4.58 -10.39
C ASP A 265 7.30 -3.96 -9.82
N ALA A 266 7.42 -3.05 -8.86
CA ALA A 266 6.30 -2.29 -8.31
C ALA A 266 5.45 -1.64 -9.43
N GLY A 267 6.11 -1.28 -10.53
CA GLY A 267 5.51 -0.71 -11.72
C GLY A 267 5.09 0.74 -11.51
N ARG A 268 4.89 1.47 -12.59
CA ARG A 268 4.44 2.87 -12.55
C ARG A 268 3.28 3.11 -13.49
N LEU A 269 2.52 4.17 -13.23
CA LEU A 269 1.53 4.64 -14.19
C LEU A 269 2.19 5.60 -15.18
N ALA A 270 2.13 5.25 -16.45
CA ALA A 270 2.49 6.13 -17.56
C ALA A 270 1.24 6.79 -18.14
N TRP A 271 1.33 8.09 -18.37
CA TRP A 271 0.21 8.94 -18.79
C TRP A 271 0.49 9.54 -20.16
N GLN A 272 -0.57 9.88 -20.89
CA GLN A 272 -0.46 10.61 -22.16
C GLN A 272 -1.17 11.95 -22.00
N ASN A 273 -0.54 13.02 -22.49
CA ASN A 273 -1.15 14.34 -22.67
C ASN A 273 -1.76 14.98 -21.41
N LEU A 274 -1.12 14.83 -20.24
CA LEU A 274 -1.54 15.53 -19.02
C LEU A 274 -1.35 17.04 -19.15
N ARG A 275 -2.39 17.82 -18.87
CA ARG A 275 -2.35 19.29 -18.94
C ARG A 275 -2.59 19.94 -17.56
N PRO A 276 -1.70 20.82 -17.06
CA PRO A 276 -1.90 21.49 -15.77
C PRO A 276 -3.27 22.20 -15.62
N GLU A 277 -3.77 22.74 -16.73
CA GLU A 277 -5.03 23.50 -16.81
C GLU A 277 -6.24 22.63 -16.48
N GLU A 278 -6.19 21.32 -16.78
CA GLU A 278 -7.25 20.37 -16.45
C GLU A 278 -7.40 20.20 -14.94
N PHE A 279 -6.29 20.02 -14.23
CA PHE A 279 -6.28 19.93 -12.77
C PHE A 279 -6.64 21.27 -12.11
N GLN A 280 -6.31 22.40 -12.73
CA GLN A 280 -6.74 23.70 -12.25
C GLN A 280 -8.26 23.89 -12.40
N ARG A 281 -8.83 23.57 -13.56
CA ARG A 281 -10.28 23.65 -13.79
C ARG A 281 -11.05 22.73 -12.85
N LEU A 282 -10.58 21.50 -12.63
CA LEU A 282 -11.17 20.59 -11.65
C LEU A 282 -11.22 21.24 -10.26
N ARG A 283 -10.11 21.80 -9.78
CA ARG A 283 -10.07 22.43 -8.46
C ARG A 283 -11.00 23.62 -8.33
N LEU A 284 -11.02 24.51 -9.31
CA LEU A 284 -11.92 25.66 -9.30
C LEU A 284 -13.38 25.21 -9.24
N ALA A 285 -13.75 24.18 -10.01
CA ALA A 285 -15.09 23.60 -9.96
C ALA A 285 -15.41 23.01 -8.58
N LEU A 286 -14.46 22.29 -7.96
CA LEU A 286 -14.63 21.73 -6.62
C LEU A 286 -14.73 22.81 -5.53
N TYR A 287 -13.96 23.89 -5.62
CA TYR A 287 -14.07 25.02 -4.69
C TYR A 287 -15.44 25.69 -4.78
N ASN A 288 -15.89 26.02 -5.98
CA ASN A 288 -17.23 26.59 -6.17
C ASN A 288 -18.32 25.65 -5.61
N ALA A 289 -18.17 24.34 -5.83
CA ALA A 289 -19.11 23.35 -5.30
C ALA A 289 -19.10 23.21 -3.77
N LEU A 290 -18.02 23.61 -3.10
CA LEU A 290 -17.93 23.70 -1.63
C LEU A 290 -18.54 24.99 -1.07
N ASP A 291 -18.55 26.08 -1.82
CA ASP A 291 -19.07 27.37 -1.36
C ASP A 291 -20.60 27.44 -1.50
N GLU A 292 -21.17 26.80 -2.52
CA GLU A 292 -22.62 26.55 -2.69
C GLU A 292 -23.14 25.48 -1.73
#